data_AF-A0AAU0VKW4-F1
#
_entry.id   AF-A0AAU0VKW4-F1
#
_cell.length_a   1.000
_cell.length_b   1.000
_cell.length_c   1.000
_cell.angle_alpha   90.00
_cell.angle_beta   90.00
_cell.angle_gamma   90.00
#
_symmetry.space_group_name_H-M   'P 1'
#
loop_
_entity.id
_entity.type
_entity.pdbx_description
1 polymer ?
#
loop_
_entity_poly.entity_id
_entity_poly.type
_entity_poly.pdbx_seq_one_letter_code
_entity_poly.pdbx_strand_id
1 'polypeptide(L)'
;MDEGNIDTPDAADLDAAARRYCAEEGWALPDGGYPVRPAGLHGAEDLHRAIHAVGRGRRDPHDTIRRHVMSRARALGLTGEIPSDWNADGSLS
;
A
#
# COMPACT_ATOMS: atom_id res chain seq x y z
N MET A 1 16.32 2.79 12.49
CA MET A 1 16.55 3.19 11.09
C MET A 1 16.16 4.65 10.95
N ASP A 2 16.53 5.32 9.86
CA ASP A 2 15.96 6.64 9.57
C ASP A 2 14.55 6.44 9.02
N GLU A 3 13.54 6.73 9.84
CA GLU A 3 12.14 6.50 9.51
C GLU A 3 11.53 7.68 8.71
N GLY A 4 12.26 8.78 8.54
CA GLY A 4 11.74 9.99 7.88
C GLY A 4 10.46 10.53 8.53
N ASN A 5 9.59 11.14 7.73
CA ASN A 5 8.27 11.64 8.17
C ASN A 5 7.17 10.56 8.22
N ILE A 6 7.47 9.35 8.73
CA ILE A 6 6.59 8.16 8.69
C ILE A 6 5.18 8.38 9.25
N ASP A 7 4.98 9.32 10.17
CA ASP A 7 3.70 9.61 10.82
C ASP A 7 2.88 10.73 10.12
N THR A 8 3.26 11.14 8.92
CA THR A 8 2.44 12.11 8.17
C THR A 8 1.05 11.53 7.84
N PRO A 9 -0.06 12.28 8.00
CA PRO A 9 -1.40 11.72 7.81
C PRO A 9 -1.69 11.18 6.40
N ASP A 10 -1.13 11.79 5.35
CA ASP A 10 -1.31 11.35 3.98
C ASP A 10 -0.07 10.64 3.45
N ALA A 11 -0.22 9.39 3.03
CA ALA A 11 0.82 8.61 2.36
C ALA A 11 1.44 9.32 1.13
N ALA A 12 0.72 10.25 0.50
CA ALA A 12 1.26 11.07 -0.59
C ALA A 12 2.41 11.98 -0.13
N ASP A 13 2.35 12.46 1.12
CA ASP A 13 3.30 13.41 1.71
C ASP A 13 4.53 12.72 2.31
N LEU A 14 4.62 11.38 2.24
CA LEU A 14 5.80 10.65 2.68
C LEU A 14 7.02 11.05 1.88
N ASP A 15 8.07 11.43 2.59
CA ASP A 15 9.38 11.77 2.05
C ASP A 15 10.12 10.51 1.56
N ALA A 16 11.30 10.73 0.98
CA ALA A 16 12.09 9.64 0.42
C ALA A 16 12.61 8.66 1.49
N ALA A 17 12.88 9.12 2.72
CA ALA A 17 13.34 8.24 3.80
C ALA A 17 12.20 7.35 4.30
N ALA A 18 11.02 7.93 4.56
CA ALA A 18 9.86 7.19 5.00
C ALA A 18 9.37 6.19 3.93
N ARG A 19 9.43 6.54 2.64
CA ARG A 19 9.11 5.59 1.54
C ARG A 19 10.08 4.41 1.48
N ARG A 20 11.38 4.64 1.68
CA ARG A 20 12.37 3.56 1.75
C ARG A 20 12.12 2.68 2.97
N TYR A 21 11.89 3.29 4.12
CA TYR A 21 11.58 2.57 5.35
C TYR A 21 10.32 1.68 5.18
N CYS A 22 9.23 2.22 4.62
CA CYS A 22 8.06 1.42 4.28
C CYS A 22 8.37 0.24 3.34
N ALA A 23 9.29 0.40 2.38
CA ALA A 23 9.67 -0.70 1.49
C ALA A 23 10.50 -1.77 2.21
N GLU A 24 11.42 -1.36 3.09
CA GLU A 24 12.23 -2.25 3.93
C GLU A 24 11.35 -3.08 4.88
N GLU A 25 10.31 -2.47 5.45
CA GLU A 25 9.34 -3.14 6.34
C GLU A 25 8.26 -3.95 5.59
N GLY A 26 8.26 -3.91 4.24
CA GLY A 26 7.26 -4.59 3.41
C GLY A 26 5.86 -3.94 3.45
N TRP A 27 5.77 -2.68 3.85
CA TRP A 27 4.54 -1.87 3.85
C TRP A 27 4.32 -1.15 2.52
N ALA A 28 5.38 -0.96 1.73
CA ALA A 28 5.36 -0.46 0.36
C ALA A 28 5.96 -1.49 -0.61
N LEU A 29 5.78 -1.26 -1.92
CA LEU A 29 6.54 -1.95 -2.95
C LEU A 29 8.05 -1.64 -2.84
N PRO A 30 8.94 -2.42 -3.47
CA PRO A 30 10.39 -2.27 -3.32
C PRO A 30 10.95 -0.89 -3.69
N ASP A 31 10.21 -0.12 -4.49
CA ASP A 31 10.57 1.23 -4.89
C ASP A 31 10.00 2.34 -3.98
N GLY A 32 9.27 1.97 -2.92
CA GLY A 32 8.54 2.87 -2.03
C GLY A 32 7.16 3.29 -2.55
N GLY A 33 6.69 2.68 -3.64
CA GLY A 33 5.34 2.86 -4.19
C GLY A 33 4.27 2.17 -3.35
N TYR A 34 3.04 2.71 -3.39
CA TYR A 34 1.87 2.13 -2.71
C TYR A 34 2.10 1.77 -1.23
N PRO A 35 2.55 2.72 -0.39
CA PRO A 35 2.67 2.47 1.05
C PRO A 35 1.30 2.20 1.69
N VAL A 36 1.22 1.14 2.49
CA VAL A 36 0.09 0.79 3.36
C VAL A 36 0.65 0.43 4.73
N ARG A 37 0.73 1.45 5.60
CA ARG A 37 1.35 1.34 6.93
C ARG A 37 0.55 0.43 7.89
N PRO A 38 1.10 0.04 9.05
CA PRO A 38 0.36 -0.71 10.07
C PRO A 38 -0.78 0.07 10.72
N ALA A 39 -1.66 -0.62 11.45
CA ALA A 39 -2.80 -0.03 12.14
C ALA A 39 -2.42 0.95 13.28
N GLY A 40 -1.20 0.87 13.81
CA GLY A 40 -0.68 1.84 14.79
C GLY A 40 -0.23 3.17 14.15
N LEU A 41 -0.27 3.26 12.82
CA LEU A 41 -0.10 4.46 12.02
C LEU A 41 -1.40 4.67 11.22
N HIS A 42 -1.30 5.05 9.96
CA HIS A 42 -2.44 5.43 9.11
C HIS A 42 -2.88 4.30 8.17
N GLY A 43 -2.79 3.04 8.61
CA GLY A 43 -2.89 1.87 7.74
C GLY A 43 -4.24 1.69 7.04
N ALA A 44 -5.34 2.01 7.71
CA ALA A 44 -6.67 1.92 7.10
C ALA A 44 -6.85 2.97 6.00
N GLU A 45 -6.45 4.21 6.28
CA GLU A 45 -6.51 5.33 5.35
C GLU A 45 -5.59 5.10 4.14
N ASP A 46 -4.38 4.58 4.38
CA ASP A 46 -3.47 4.20 3.31
C ASP A 46 -4.03 3.08 2.43
N LEU A 47 -4.68 2.07 3.03
CA LEU A 47 -5.31 0.97 2.29
C LEU A 47 -6.38 1.49 1.32
N HIS A 48 -7.30 2.33 1.80
CA HIS A 48 -8.33 2.93 0.96
C HIS A 48 -7.72 3.76 -0.18
N ARG A 49 -6.71 4.60 0.12
CA ARG A 49 -5.99 5.36 -0.91
C ARG A 49 -5.34 4.46 -1.93
N ALA A 50 -4.69 3.38 -1.49
CA ALA A 50 -4.00 2.44 -2.37
C ALA A 50 -4.98 1.74 -3.31
N ILE A 51 -6.14 1.28 -2.81
CA ILE A 51 -7.23 0.70 -3.62
C ILE A 51 -7.64 1.65 -4.75
N HIS A 52 -7.87 2.93 -4.44
CA HIS A 52 -8.23 3.93 -5.45
C HIS A 52 -7.08 4.26 -6.43
N ALA A 53 -5.83 4.08 -6.02
CA ALA A 53 -4.66 4.46 -6.79
C ALA A 53 -4.16 3.38 -7.76
N VAL A 54 -4.51 2.10 -7.60
CA VAL A 54 -3.91 0.99 -8.38
C VAL A 54 -4.01 1.22 -9.89
N GLY A 55 -5.14 1.74 -10.40
CA GLY A 55 -5.33 2.02 -11.83
C GLY A 55 -4.51 3.19 -12.40
N ARG A 56 -3.82 3.96 -11.55
CA ARG A 56 -2.99 5.11 -11.95
C ARG A 56 -1.50 4.76 -12.06
N GLY A 57 -1.10 3.62 -11.50
CA GLY A 57 0.29 3.16 -11.51
C GLY A 57 0.77 2.90 -12.93
N ARG A 58 1.94 3.44 -13.29
CA ARG A 58 2.57 3.20 -14.61
C ARG A 58 3.86 2.40 -14.51
N ARG A 59 4.46 2.33 -13.31
CA ARG A 59 5.76 1.71 -13.09
C ARG A 59 5.64 0.21 -12.89
N ASP A 60 4.77 -0.22 -11.99
CA ASP A 60 4.56 -1.62 -11.67
C ASP A 60 3.31 -2.18 -12.37
N PRO A 61 3.31 -3.47 -12.72
CA PRO A 61 2.11 -4.14 -13.21
C PRO A 61 0.96 -4.02 -12.21
N HIS A 62 -0.25 -3.69 -12.69
CA HIS A 62 -1.40 -3.48 -11.81
C HIS A 62 -1.72 -4.71 -10.96
N ASP A 63 -1.51 -5.92 -11.48
CA ASP A 63 -1.70 -7.16 -10.72
C ASP A 63 -0.73 -7.27 -9.53
N THR A 64 0.51 -6.79 -9.69
CA THR A 64 1.48 -6.72 -8.59
C THR A 64 1.05 -5.74 -7.52
N ILE A 65 0.55 -4.57 -7.93
CA ILE A 65 0.03 -3.55 -7.01
C ILE A 65 -1.18 -4.10 -6.25
N ARG A 66 -2.15 -4.72 -6.93
CA ARG A 66 -3.33 -5.32 -6.29
C ARG A 66 -2.94 -6.40 -5.30
N ARG A 67 -1.99 -7.28 -5.63
CA ARG A 67 -1.48 -8.31 -4.69
C ARG A 67 -0.85 -7.71 -3.45
N HIS A 68 -0.07 -6.64 -3.60
CA HIS A 68 0.49 -5.90 -2.46
C HIS A 68 -0.63 -5.36 -1.57
N VAL A 69 -1.57 -4.62 -2.15
CA VAL A 69 -2.71 -4.04 -1.41
C VAL A 69 -3.54 -5.11 -0.70
N MET A 70 -3.86 -6.23 -1.37
CA MET A 70 -4.55 -7.37 -0.75
C MET A 70 -3.77 -8.00 0.41
N SER A 71 -2.44 -8.12 0.28
CA SER A 71 -1.58 -8.63 1.35
C SER A 71 -1.64 -7.72 2.58
N ARG A 72 -1.58 -6.40 2.37
CA ARG A 72 -1.68 -5.40 3.44
C ARG A 72 -3.06 -5.37 4.08
N ALA A 73 -4.13 -5.49 3.31
CA ALA A 73 -5.49 -5.65 3.82
C ALA A 73 -5.62 -6.85 4.78
N ARG A 74 -5.01 -8.00 4.44
CA ARG A 74 -4.96 -9.18 5.32
C ARG A 74 -4.23 -8.88 6.62
N ALA A 75 -3.08 -8.21 6.55
CA ALA A 75 -2.30 -7.83 7.74
C ALA A 75 -3.06 -6.87 8.67
N LEU A 76 -3.97 -6.06 8.13
CA LEU A 76 -4.81 -5.11 8.87
C LEU A 76 -6.16 -5.71 9.33
N GLY A 77 -6.53 -6.91 8.87
CA GLY A 77 -7.87 -7.47 9.09
C GLY A 77 -8.98 -6.78 8.29
N LEU A 78 -8.64 -6.08 7.20
CA LEU A 78 -9.53 -5.26 6.38
C LEU A 78 -9.78 -5.88 4.99
N THR A 79 -9.80 -7.21 4.90
CA THR A 79 -10.01 -7.89 3.60
C THR A 79 -11.37 -7.61 2.98
N GLY A 80 -12.36 -7.19 3.78
CA GLY A 80 -13.68 -6.78 3.30
C GLY A 80 -13.67 -5.49 2.47
N GLU A 81 -12.60 -4.70 2.54
CA GLU A 81 -12.45 -3.46 1.75
C GLU A 81 -11.96 -3.72 0.32
N ILE A 82 -11.45 -4.94 0.05
CA ILE A 82 -10.94 -5.28 -1.28
C ILE A 82 -12.11 -5.40 -2.28
N PRO A 83 -12.05 -4.70 -3.41
CA PRO A 83 -13.07 -4.81 -4.46
C PRO A 83 -13.26 -6.27 -4.91
N SER A 84 -14.52 -6.69 -5.06
CA SER A 84 -14.86 -8.09 -5.36
C SER A 84 -14.42 -8.56 -6.73
N ASP A 85 -14.14 -7.64 -7.65
CA ASP A 85 -13.61 -7.90 -8.99
C ASP A 85 -12.10 -8.19 -8.99
N TRP A 86 -11.40 -8.06 -7.85
CA TRP A 86 -9.98 -8.42 -7.75
C TRP A 86 -9.82 -9.91 -7.46
N ASN A 87 -9.22 -10.62 -8.41
CA ASN A 87 -8.88 -12.03 -8.25
C ASN A 87 -7.67 -12.21 -7.33
N ALA A 88 -7.49 -13.43 -6.80
CA ALA A 88 -6.41 -13.74 -5.85
C ALA A 88 -5.00 -13.54 -6.43
N ASP A 89 -4.83 -13.66 -7.74
CA ASP A 89 -3.57 -13.40 -8.45
C ASP A 89 -3.35 -11.90 -8.77
N GLY A 90 -4.31 -11.05 -8.41
CA GLY A 90 -4.30 -9.63 -8.69
C GLY A 90 -4.85 -9.29 -10.07
N SER A 91 -5.33 -10.22 -10.88
CA SER A 91 -6.08 -9.88 -12.10
C SER A 91 -7.47 -9.32 -11.76
N LEU A 92 -8.17 -8.79 -12.76
CA LEU A 92 -9.58 -8.40 -12.64
C LEU A 92 -10.47 -9.45 -13.30
N SER A 93 -11.66 -9.69 -12.72
CA SER A 93 -12.72 -10.56 -13.26
C SER A 93 -13.59 -9.86 -14.29
#